data_AF-A0AA35RUB1-F1
#
_entry.id   AF-A0AA35RUB1-F1
#
_cell.length_a   1.000
_cell.length_b   1.000
_cell.length_c   1.000
_cell.angle_alpha   90.00
_cell.angle_beta   90.00
_cell.angle_gamma   90.00
#
_symmetry.space_group_name_H-M   'P 1'
#
loop_
_entity.id
_entity.type
_entity.pdbx_description
1 polymer ?
#
loop_
_entity_poly.entity_id
_entity_poly.type
_entity_poly.pdbx_seq_one_letter_code
_entity_poly.pdbx_strand_id
1 'polypeptide(L)'
;MMATASSSETADPFLELCALPYEQSEKRDTCQRCRRPSVVCVCSCFPESPVSIETRVVILQHPNEEGRCLATVPLLVECVSRDKVHVIRGKRFGDSRRHPVLHKALTSPNSYILYPGRNAIDLHSLHRDPIGCNSSNDGAALIVLDGTWAQAKALYTQNPTLHNIQQVKLDVEAVQ
;
A
#
# COMPACT_ATOMS: atom_id res chain seq x y z
N MET A 1 -60.22 13.63 49.66
CA MET A 1 -60.34 13.29 48.23
C MET A 1 -58.94 13.06 47.70
N MET A 2 -58.72 11.89 47.11
CA MET A 2 -57.46 11.41 46.56
C MET A 2 -57.08 12.18 45.29
N ALA A 3 -55.79 12.42 45.11
CA ALA A 3 -55.18 12.57 43.79
C ALA A 3 -53.74 12.04 43.87
N THR A 4 -53.60 10.71 43.84
CA THR A 4 -52.31 10.06 43.56
C THR A 4 -52.05 10.19 42.07
N ALA A 5 -51.22 11.14 41.68
CA ALA A 5 -50.70 11.22 40.32
C ALA A 5 -49.78 10.01 40.09
N SER A 6 -50.28 9.06 39.31
CA SER A 6 -49.52 7.93 38.77
C SER A 6 -48.53 8.47 37.74
N SER A 7 -47.32 8.79 38.19
CA SER A 7 -46.19 9.07 37.31
C SER A 7 -45.82 7.79 36.59
N SER A 8 -46.26 7.65 35.34
CA SER A 8 -45.78 6.60 34.44
C SER A 8 -44.35 6.98 34.03
N GLU A 9 -43.36 6.35 34.67
CA GLU A 9 -41.98 6.37 34.21
C GLU A 9 -41.90 5.72 32.83
N THR A 10 -41.88 6.54 31.78
CA THR A 10 -41.44 6.09 30.46
C THR A 10 -39.94 5.83 30.55
N ALA A 11 -39.55 4.57 30.67
CA ALA A 11 -38.15 4.15 30.60
C ALA A 11 -37.52 4.74 29.32
N ASP A 12 -36.39 5.43 29.48
CA ASP A 12 -35.66 6.02 28.36
C ASP A 12 -35.12 4.87 27.47
N PRO A 13 -35.55 4.77 26.21
CA PRO A 13 -35.14 3.70 25.30
C PRO A 13 -33.62 3.62 25.09
N PHE A 14 -32.91 4.74 25.24
CA PHE A 14 -31.45 4.79 25.14
C PHE A 14 -30.76 4.10 26.33
N LEU A 15 -31.36 4.14 27.51
CA LEU A 15 -30.86 3.45 28.70
C LEU A 15 -31.01 1.93 28.57
N GLU A 16 -32.10 1.44 27.97
CA GLU A 16 -32.26 0.01 27.63
C GLU A 16 -31.19 -0.47 26.64
N LEU A 17 -30.91 0.33 25.60
CA LEU A 17 -29.86 0.02 24.63
C LEU A 17 -28.45 0.00 25.24
N CYS A 18 -28.17 0.90 26.19
CA CYS A 18 -26.88 0.93 26.88
C CYS A 18 -26.70 -0.22 27.89
N ALA A 19 -27.81 -0.79 28.37
CA ALA A 19 -27.81 -1.93 29.28
C ALA A 19 -27.66 -3.28 28.56
N LEU A 20 -27.67 -3.30 27.22
CA LEU A 20 -27.44 -4.53 26.46
C LEU A 20 -26.02 -5.04 26.73
N PRO A 21 -25.86 -6.31 27.10
CA PRO A 21 -24.54 -6.89 27.31
C PRO A 21 -23.76 -6.85 25.99
N TYR A 22 -22.65 -6.13 25.98
CA TYR A 22 -21.70 -6.16 24.87
C TYR A 22 -20.91 -7.46 24.94
N GLU A 23 -21.10 -8.34 23.96
CA GLU A 23 -20.24 -9.51 23.80
C GLU A 23 -18.82 -9.04 23.45
N GLN A 24 -17.92 -9.13 24.43
CA GLN A 24 -16.50 -8.90 24.20
C GLN A 24 -15.97 -10.04 23.33
N SER A 25 -15.89 -9.81 22.02
CA SER A 25 -15.23 -10.73 21.10
C SER A 25 -13.72 -10.63 21.29
N GLU A 26 -13.08 -11.74 21.65
CA GLU A 26 -11.62 -11.78 21.75
C GLU A 26 -10.96 -11.55 20.38
N LYS A 27 -9.94 -10.70 20.36
CA LYS A 27 -9.16 -10.47 19.14
C LYS A 27 -8.39 -11.73 18.79
N ARG A 28 -8.62 -12.25 17.58
CA ARG A 28 -7.89 -13.39 17.03
C ARG A 28 -6.37 -13.15 17.08
N ASP A 29 -5.63 -14.21 17.42
CA ASP A 29 -4.17 -14.20 17.36
C ASP A 29 -3.65 -13.84 15.96
N THR A 30 -2.56 -13.08 15.93
CA THR A 30 -1.92 -12.62 14.68
C THR A 30 -0.46 -13.05 14.61
N CYS A 31 -0.02 -13.44 13.42
CA CYS A 31 1.35 -13.82 13.15
C CYS A 31 2.28 -12.61 13.27
N GLN A 32 3.38 -12.73 14.01
CA GLN A 32 4.33 -11.62 14.20
C GLN A 32 5.11 -11.24 12.94
N ARG A 33 5.25 -12.17 11.98
CA ARG A 33 5.96 -11.95 10.70
C ARG A 33 5.06 -11.30 9.66
N CYS A 34 4.01 -11.99 9.20
CA CYS A 34 3.12 -11.47 8.15
C CYS A 34 1.95 -10.60 8.65
N ARG A 35 1.74 -10.49 9.97
CA ARG A 35 0.66 -9.73 10.63
C ARG A 35 -0.77 -10.16 10.30
N ARG A 36 -0.94 -11.32 9.64
CA ARG A 36 -2.26 -11.91 9.37
C ARG A 36 -2.74 -12.75 10.56
N PRO A 37 -4.07 -12.97 10.71
CA PRO A 37 -4.58 -13.92 11.68
C PRO A 37 -3.94 -15.30 11.51
N SER A 38 -3.65 -16.00 12.61
CA SER A 38 -2.89 -17.26 12.60
C SER A 38 -3.47 -18.31 11.65
N VAL A 39 -4.80 -18.39 11.54
CA VAL A 39 -5.53 -19.34 10.68
C VAL A 39 -5.33 -19.13 9.17
N VAL A 40 -4.94 -17.93 8.75
CA VAL A 40 -4.71 -17.56 7.33
C VAL A 40 -3.30 -17.01 7.13
N CYS A 41 -2.37 -17.47 7.97
CA CYS A 41 -0.95 -17.17 7.85
C CYS A 41 -0.41 -17.70 6.51
N VAL A 42 0.45 -16.92 5.86
CA VAL A 42 1.08 -17.27 4.57
C VAL A 42 2.60 -17.35 4.67
N CYS A 43 3.17 -17.35 5.88
CA CYS A 43 4.63 -17.36 6.08
C CYS A 43 5.30 -18.64 5.58
N SER A 44 4.57 -19.75 5.45
CA SER A 44 5.05 -20.98 4.81
C SER A 44 5.37 -20.77 3.32
N CYS A 45 4.76 -19.77 2.67
CA CYS A 45 5.00 -19.43 1.28
C CYS A 45 6.10 -18.38 1.10
N PHE A 46 6.70 -17.88 2.19
CA PHE A 46 7.77 -16.88 2.09
C PHE A 46 9.08 -17.56 1.69
N PRO A 47 9.96 -16.86 0.94
CA PRO A 47 11.28 -17.39 0.67
C PRO A 47 12.08 -17.54 1.98
N GLU A 48 13.02 -18.49 1.98
CA GLU A 48 13.92 -18.73 3.13
C GLU A 48 14.75 -17.49 3.46
N SER A 49 15.22 -16.79 2.42
CA SER A 49 15.93 -15.52 2.50
C SER A 49 15.23 -14.45 1.65
N PRO A 50 15.24 -13.16 2.07
CA PRO A 50 14.67 -12.08 1.26
C PRO A 50 15.30 -12.03 -0.14
N VAL A 51 14.46 -11.83 -1.14
CA VAL A 51 14.85 -11.70 -2.55
C VAL A 51 15.66 -10.42 -2.73
N SER A 52 16.87 -10.57 -3.26
CA SER A 52 17.72 -9.44 -3.64
C SER A 52 17.30 -8.92 -5.01
N ILE A 53 17.12 -7.61 -5.12
CA ILE A 53 16.76 -6.94 -6.37
C ILE A 53 17.70 -5.77 -6.62
N GLU A 54 18.03 -5.52 -7.89
CA GLU A 54 18.85 -4.36 -8.27
C GLU A 54 18.05 -3.07 -8.15
N THR A 55 16.84 -3.07 -8.72
CA THR A 55 15.90 -1.95 -8.78
C THR A 55 15.28 -1.67 -7.41
N ARG A 56 15.17 -0.40 -7.05
CA ARG A 56 14.44 0.03 -5.84
C ARG A 56 12.94 0.05 -6.11
N VAL A 57 12.12 -0.42 -5.18
CA VAL A 57 10.66 -0.33 -5.26
C VAL A 57 10.17 0.73 -4.28
N VAL A 58 9.49 1.75 -4.79
CA VAL A 58 8.89 2.82 -3.99
C VAL A 58 7.37 2.71 -4.07
N ILE A 59 6.73 2.34 -2.96
CA ILE A 59 5.29 2.11 -2.88
C ILE A 59 4.63 3.34 -2.30
N LEU A 60 3.79 4.00 -3.08
CA LEU A 60 2.94 5.09 -2.63
C LEU A 60 1.60 4.51 -2.21
N GLN A 61 1.43 4.31 -0.91
CA GLN A 61 0.28 3.63 -0.33
C GLN A 61 -0.79 4.62 0.13
N HIS A 62 -2.02 4.43 -0.36
CA HIS A 62 -3.17 5.20 0.09
C HIS A 62 -3.48 4.87 1.57
N PRO A 63 -3.80 5.84 2.44
CA PRO A 63 -3.97 5.60 3.88
C PRO A 63 -5.03 4.54 4.24
N ASN A 64 -6.06 4.39 3.41
CA ASN A 64 -7.13 3.41 3.65
C ASN A 64 -6.69 1.95 3.39
N GLU A 65 -5.51 1.71 2.82
CA GLU A 65 -5.04 0.34 2.55
C GLU A 65 -4.30 -0.29 3.73
N GLU A 66 -3.72 0.52 4.64
CA GLU A 66 -2.90 0.02 5.75
C GLU A 66 -3.66 -0.96 6.66
N GLY A 67 -4.93 -0.66 6.96
CA GLY A 67 -5.76 -1.45 7.87
C GLY A 67 -6.46 -2.65 7.22
N ARG A 68 -6.23 -2.93 5.93
CA ARG A 68 -6.93 -4.03 5.26
C ARG A 68 -6.39 -5.38 5.69
N CYS A 69 -7.29 -6.30 6.06
CA CYS A 69 -6.94 -7.66 6.47
C CYS A 69 -6.11 -8.43 5.42
N LEU A 70 -6.27 -8.08 4.15
CA LEU A 70 -5.58 -8.72 3.03
C LEU A 70 -4.49 -7.84 2.40
N ALA A 71 -4.00 -6.82 3.10
CA ALA A 71 -2.92 -5.97 2.61
C ALA A 71 -1.71 -6.84 2.18
N THR A 72 -1.17 -6.53 1.01
CA THR A 72 -0.07 -7.28 0.36
C THR A 72 1.28 -6.62 0.61
N VAL A 73 1.31 -5.29 0.79
CA VAL A 73 2.53 -4.53 1.09
C VAL A 73 3.33 -5.10 2.27
N PRO A 74 2.72 -5.49 3.42
CA PRO A 74 3.48 -6.12 4.51
C PRO A 74 4.18 -7.42 4.09
N LEU A 75 3.59 -8.19 3.18
CA LEU A 75 4.20 -9.43 2.67
C LEU A 75 5.42 -9.11 1.82
N LEU A 76 5.31 -8.12 0.92
CA LEU A 76 6.40 -7.70 0.04
C LEU A 76 7.62 -7.20 0.84
N VAL A 77 7.39 -6.45 1.92
CA VAL A 77 8.46 -5.94 2.81
C VAL A 77 9.18 -7.08 3.54
N GLU A 78 8.52 -8.20 3.79
CA GLU A 78 9.14 -9.39 4.41
C GLU A 78 9.87 -10.29 3.40
N CYS A 79 9.48 -10.24 2.13
CA CYS A 79 10.03 -11.10 1.08
C CYS A 79 11.18 -10.48 0.27
N VAL A 80 11.42 -9.18 0.38
CA VAL A 80 12.44 -8.46 -0.41
C VAL A 80 13.43 -7.75 0.53
N SER A 81 14.68 -7.58 0.10
CA SER A 81 15.69 -6.84 0.87
C SER A 81 15.15 -5.46 1.32
N ARG A 82 15.22 -5.17 2.62
CA ARG A 82 14.59 -3.99 3.26
C ARG A 82 15.15 -2.66 2.76
N ASP A 83 16.37 -2.64 2.26
CA ASP A 83 17.02 -1.47 1.66
C ASP A 83 16.48 -1.14 0.26
N LYS A 84 15.77 -2.08 -0.37
CA LYS A 84 15.23 -1.94 -1.73
C LYS A 84 13.75 -1.59 -1.77
N VAL A 85 12.98 -1.83 -0.71
CA VAL A 85 11.54 -1.53 -0.67
C VAL A 85 11.25 -0.39 0.30
N HIS A 86 10.64 0.68 -0.20
CA HIS A 86 10.25 1.82 0.60
C HIS A 86 8.75 2.08 0.47
N VAL A 87 8.04 2.05 1.61
CA VAL A 87 6.60 2.32 1.67
C VAL A 87 6.38 3.72 2.18
N ILE A 88 5.71 4.56 1.39
CA ILE A 88 5.39 5.94 1.73
C ILE A 88 3.87 6.07 1.72
N ARG A 89 3.31 6.44 2.88
CA ARG A 89 1.87 6.52 3.07
C ARG A 89 1.39 7.94 2.95
N GLY A 90 0.31 8.16 2.20
CA GLY A 90 -0.27 9.48 2.05
C GLY A 90 -1.13 9.61 0.81
N LYS A 91 -1.67 10.83 0.62
CA LYS A 91 -2.42 11.20 -0.59
C LYS A 91 -1.66 12.19 -1.46
N ARG A 92 -0.72 12.94 -0.86
CA ARG A 92 0.07 14.00 -1.49
C ARG A 92 1.53 13.87 -1.07
N PHE A 93 2.45 13.99 -2.03
CA PHE A 93 3.88 13.70 -1.87
C PHE A 93 4.77 14.83 -2.41
N GLY A 94 4.28 16.07 -2.38
CA GLY A 94 5.01 17.23 -2.93
C GLY A 94 6.18 17.74 -2.08
N ASP A 95 6.29 17.31 -0.82
CA ASP A 95 7.39 17.74 0.06
C ASP A 95 8.62 16.84 -0.11
N SER A 96 9.60 17.34 -0.87
CA SER A 96 10.87 16.64 -1.14
C SER A 96 11.69 16.34 0.11
N ARG A 97 11.56 17.15 1.18
CA ARG A 97 12.31 16.94 2.44
C ARG A 97 11.73 15.80 3.25
N ARG A 98 10.42 15.56 3.16
CA ARG A 98 9.75 14.45 3.86
C ARG A 98 10.05 13.09 3.24
N HIS A 99 10.27 13.05 1.93
CA HIS A 99 10.41 11.81 1.18
C HIS A 99 11.63 11.83 0.25
N PRO A 100 12.86 11.83 0.81
CA PRO A 100 14.08 11.94 0.01
C PRO A 100 14.24 10.78 -0.98
N VAL A 101 13.81 9.58 -0.61
CA VAL A 101 13.86 8.39 -1.48
C VAL A 101 12.93 8.53 -2.69
N LEU A 102 11.70 9.02 -2.48
CA LEU A 102 10.78 9.30 -3.58
C LEU A 102 11.34 10.41 -4.48
N HIS A 103 11.88 11.48 -3.90
CA HIS A 103 12.46 12.55 -4.69
C HIS A 103 13.64 12.04 -5.55
N LYS A 104 14.55 11.23 -4.99
CA LYS A 104 15.63 10.59 -5.76
C LYS A 104 15.06 9.75 -6.91
N ALA A 105 13.99 8.98 -6.67
CA ALA A 105 13.33 8.21 -7.72
C ALA A 105 12.73 9.12 -8.80
N LEU A 106 12.04 10.20 -8.43
CA LEU A 106 11.40 11.12 -9.39
C LEU A 106 12.40 11.88 -10.27
N THR A 107 13.65 12.06 -9.82
CA THR A 107 14.70 12.74 -10.60
C THR A 107 15.61 11.78 -11.36
N SER A 108 15.51 10.48 -11.13
CA SER A 108 16.40 9.50 -11.77
C SER A 108 15.88 9.11 -13.16
N PRO A 109 16.76 9.06 -14.18
CA PRO A 109 16.34 8.77 -15.56
C PRO A 109 15.84 7.34 -15.75
N ASN A 110 16.28 6.40 -14.91
CA ASN A 110 15.90 4.99 -14.95
C ASN A 110 14.76 4.67 -13.97
N SER A 111 13.88 5.64 -13.75
CA SER A 111 12.71 5.48 -12.90
C SER A 111 11.43 5.37 -13.72
N TYR A 112 10.59 4.44 -13.31
CA TYR A 112 9.33 4.14 -13.96
C TYR A 112 8.20 4.13 -12.94
N ILE A 113 6.97 4.42 -13.40
CA ILE A 113 5.77 4.31 -12.57
C ILE A 113 4.85 3.23 -13.14
N LEU A 114 4.51 2.24 -12.32
CA LEU A 114 3.55 1.20 -12.67
C LEU A 114 2.14 1.78 -12.61
N TYR A 115 1.65 2.25 -13.75
CA TYR A 115 0.32 2.83 -13.90
C TYR A 115 -0.14 2.78 -15.36
N PRO A 116 -1.32 2.20 -15.67
CA PRO A 116 -1.80 2.07 -17.03
C PRO A 116 -2.36 3.41 -17.55
N GLY A 117 -1.48 4.29 -18.00
CA GLY A 117 -1.82 5.53 -18.69
C GLY A 117 -1.79 5.40 -20.21
N ARG A 118 -2.17 6.47 -20.92
CA ARG A 118 -2.21 6.51 -22.40
C ARG A 118 -0.84 6.32 -23.04
N ASN A 119 0.21 6.79 -22.36
CA ASN A 119 1.59 6.72 -22.83
C ASN A 119 2.35 5.59 -22.11
N ALA A 120 1.64 4.66 -21.47
CA ALA A 120 2.27 3.55 -20.77
C ALA A 120 2.84 2.55 -21.78
N ILE A 121 4.15 2.33 -21.68
CA ILE A 121 4.85 1.30 -22.45
C ILE A 121 4.79 -0.02 -21.71
N ASP A 122 4.88 -1.12 -22.45
CA ASP A 122 5.02 -2.43 -21.82
C ASP A 122 6.37 -2.51 -21.08
N LEU A 123 6.34 -2.97 -19.83
CA LEU A 123 7.53 -3.16 -19.02
C LEU A 123 8.53 -4.10 -19.70
N HIS A 124 8.06 -5.10 -20.46
CA HIS A 124 8.94 -6.01 -21.21
C HIS A 124 9.67 -5.36 -22.37
N SER A 125 9.15 -4.24 -22.90
CA SER A 125 9.79 -3.52 -24.01
C SER A 125 10.93 -2.61 -23.56
N LEU A 126 11.12 -2.45 -22.25
CA LEU A 126 12.29 -1.81 -21.67
C LEU A 126 13.54 -2.67 -21.92
N HIS A 127 14.19 -2.42 -23.05
CA HIS A 127 15.49 -2.99 -23.34
C HIS A 127 16.49 -2.43 -22.33
N ARG A 128 17.05 -3.30 -21.48
CA ARG A 128 18.29 -2.98 -20.78
C ARG A 128 19.38 -2.99 -21.84
N ASP A 129 19.74 -1.83 -22.39
CA ASP A 129 20.95 -1.73 -23.18
C ASP A 129 22.12 -2.24 -22.32
N PRO A 130 22.86 -3.28 -22.75
CA PRO A 130 24.08 -3.73 -22.06
C PRO A 130 25.23 -2.73 -22.22
N ILE A 131 25.04 -1.65 -22.99
CA ILE A 131 26.07 -0.69 -23.39
C ILE A 131 25.72 0.65 -22.77
N GLY A 132 26.10 0.81 -21.50
CA GLY A 132 25.72 1.97 -20.68
C GLY A 132 25.74 1.69 -19.18
N CYS A 133 26.01 0.46 -18.76
CA CYS A 133 26.33 0.08 -17.39
C CYS A 133 27.73 0.57 -16.97
N ASN A 134 28.02 1.86 -17.19
CA ASN A 134 29.12 2.50 -16.50
C ASN A 134 28.65 2.81 -15.08
N SER A 135 28.94 1.86 -14.18
CA SER A 135 29.08 2.03 -12.73
C SER A 135 27.84 2.52 -11.97
N SER A 136 27.22 1.59 -11.25
CA SER A 136 26.17 1.74 -10.24
C SER A 136 24.74 1.96 -10.77
N ASN A 137 23.93 0.89 -10.73
CA ASN A 137 22.47 0.89 -10.92
C ASN A 137 21.74 1.63 -9.75
N ASP A 138 22.41 2.57 -9.06
CA ASP A 138 22.02 3.15 -7.76
C ASP A 138 20.80 4.09 -7.84
N GLY A 139 20.36 4.39 -9.07
CA GLY A 139 19.23 5.27 -9.36
C GLY A 139 17.96 4.57 -9.85
N ALA A 140 18.02 3.31 -10.31
CA ALA A 140 16.84 2.67 -10.91
C ALA A 140 15.73 2.44 -9.88
N ALA A 141 14.51 2.90 -10.18
CA ALA A 141 13.38 2.75 -9.27
C ALA A 141 12.07 2.45 -10.01
N LEU A 142 11.26 1.55 -9.43
CA LEU A 142 9.89 1.33 -9.82
C LEU A 142 8.97 1.93 -8.76
N ILE A 143 8.20 2.94 -9.15
CA ILE A 143 7.18 3.58 -8.33
C ILE A 143 5.87 2.81 -8.52
N VAL A 144 5.27 2.33 -7.44
CA VAL A 144 4.03 1.54 -7.45
C VAL A 144 2.97 2.27 -6.64
N LEU A 145 1.78 2.43 -7.19
CA LEU A 145 0.64 3.01 -6.48
C LEU A 145 -0.18 1.89 -5.82
N ASP A 146 -0.24 1.89 -4.49
CA ASP A 146 -0.99 0.90 -3.72
C ASP A 146 -2.33 1.49 -3.25
N GLY A 147 -3.41 0.89 -3.74
CA GLY A 147 -4.77 1.37 -3.57
C GLY A 147 -5.75 0.67 -4.50
N THR A 148 -7.05 0.85 -4.25
CA THR A 148 -8.08 0.53 -5.24
C THR A 148 -7.86 1.34 -6.51
N TRP A 149 -8.45 0.93 -7.65
CA TRP A 149 -8.35 1.69 -8.90
C TRP A 149 -8.70 3.18 -8.74
N ALA A 150 -9.76 3.50 -7.99
CA ALA A 150 -10.15 4.88 -7.72
C ALA A 150 -9.11 5.62 -6.88
N GLN A 151 -8.52 4.96 -5.88
CA GLN A 151 -7.48 5.55 -5.02
C GLN A 151 -6.17 5.73 -5.79
N ALA A 152 -5.70 4.73 -6.54
CA ALA A 152 -4.50 4.82 -7.36
C ALA A 152 -4.63 5.92 -8.40
N LYS A 153 -5.79 6.03 -9.07
CA LYS A 153 -6.10 7.16 -9.96
C LYS A 153 -6.01 8.49 -9.23
N ALA A 154 -6.58 8.60 -8.02
CA ALA A 154 -6.50 9.81 -7.22
C ALA A 154 -5.07 10.15 -6.77
N LEU A 155 -4.27 9.15 -6.36
CA LEU A 155 -2.86 9.32 -6.04
C LEU A 155 -2.09 9.85 -7.25
N TYR A 156 -2.32 9.28 -8.43
CA TYR A 156 -1.68 9.74 -9.65
C TYR A 156 -2.05 11.20 -9.97
N THR A 157 -3.35 11.50 -10.07
CA THR A 157 -3.82 12.83 -10.49
C THR A 157 -3.53 13.96 -9.50
N GLN A 158 -3.46 13.65 -8.20
CA GLN A 158 -3.18 14.64 -7.14
C GLN A 158 -1.69 14.94 -6.97
N ASN A 159 -0.80 14.20 -7.64
CA ASN A 159 0.64 14.35 -7.52
C ASN A 159 1.27 14.61 -8.90
N PRO A 160 1.28 15.87 -9.38
CA PRO A 160 1.71 16.21 -10.74
C PRO A 160 3.14 15.77 -11.08
N THR A 161 4.02 15.66 -10.08
CA THR A 161 5.39 15.16 -10.27
C THR A 161 5.44 13.74 -10.81
N LEU A 162 4.43 12.91 -10.53
CA LEU A 162 4.32 11.55 -11.06
C LEU A 162 4.06 11.52 -12.56
N HIS A 163 3.49 12.60 -13.12
CA HIS A 163 3.17 12.67 -14.55
C HIS A 163 4.41 12.82 -15.43
N ASN A 164 5.54 13.23 -14.84
CA ASN A 164 6.81 13.40 -15.55
C ASN A 164 7.61 12.09 -15.65
N ILE A 165 7.13 11.02 -15.02
CA ILE A 165 7.80 9.71 -15.00
C ILE A 165 7.21 8.82 -16.08
N GLN A 166 8.07 8.08 -16.77
CA GLN A 166 7.64 7.12 -17.78
C GLN A 166 6.71 6.08 -17.16
N GLN A 167 5.48 6.05 -17.66
CA GLN A 167 4.47 5.09 -17.25
C GLN A 167 4.79 3.73 -17.88
N VAL A 168 4.66 2.67 -17.08
CA VAL A 168 4.82 1.29 -17.52
C VAL A 168 3.58 0.49 -17.14
N LYS A 169 3.26 -0.51 -17.98
CA LYS A 169 2.19 -1.49 -17.75
C LYS A 169 2.77 -2.90 -17.85
N LEU A 170 2.11 -3.84 -17.19
CA LEU A 170 2.40 -5.27 -17.34
C LEU A 170 1.39 -5.81 -18.35
N ASP A 171 1.87 -6.30 -19.49
CA ASP A 171 1.02 -7.07 -20.40
C ASP A 171 1.06 -8.55 -19.98
N VAL A 172 -0.11 -9.12 -19.69
CA VAL A 172 -0.20 -10.47 -19.09
C VAL A 172 0.06 -11.56 -20.13
N GLU A 173 -0.04 -11.23 -21.42
CA GLU A 173 0.22 -12.15 -22.53
C GLU A 173 1.72 -12.41 -22.80
N ALA A 174 2.61 -11.59 -22.21
CA ALA A 174 4.06 -11.69 -22.40
C ALA A 174 4.77 -12.64 -21.41
N VAL A 175 4.04 -13.27 -20.48
CA VAL A 175 4.57 -14.26 -19.54
C VAL A 175 4.25 -15.67 -20.05
N GLN A 176 4.94 -16.10 -21.11
CA GLN A 176 4.98 -17.49 -21.57
C GLN A 176 6.38 -18.07 -21.42
#